data_AF-A0A4Q6C5N7-F1
#
_entry.id   AF-A0A4Q6C5N7-F1
#
_cell.length_a   1.000
_cell.length_b   1.000
_cell.length_c   1.000
_cell.angle_alpha   90.00
_cell.angle_beta   90.00
_cell.angle_gamma   90.00
#
_symmetry.space_group_name_H-M   'P 1'
#
loop_
_entity.id
_entity.type
_entity.pdbx_description
1 polymer ?
#
loop_
_entity_poly.entity_id
_entity_poly.type
_entity_poly.pdbx_seq_one_letter_code
_entity_poly.pdbx_strand_id
1 'polypeptide(L)'
;MRSPKQILKSTHANQVFAGVVLPALVCLCVVGLSPIAHAGPWPEHLAKISKLKSEVDALESEIKHMIHEKHESHVESQVREITVSIAEKYKTLKEAADKLEEETTHIRFKHPEQADKLDRKYTRRAKSLDDLESEVGIDGRLDRIKRKVAATFPTPELKRQMTEAPKINPFFLRTPASVEDDDTQEKIVLKK
;
A
#
# COMPACT_ATOMS: atom_id res chain seq x y z
N MET A 1 -39.84 -48.90 50.31
CA MET A 1 -38.89 -48.29 49.34
C MET A 1 -38.95 -49.11 48.06
N ARG A 2 -39.59 -48.58 47.01
CA ARG A 2 -39.87 -49.29 45.75
C ARG A 2 -38.77 -49.01 44.74
N SER A 3 -38.17 -50.07 44.22
CA SER A 3 -37.28 -50.05 43.05
C SER A 3 -38.13 -50.16 41.77
N PRO A 4 -37.83 -49.40 40.71
CA PRO A 4 -38.33 -49.72 39.37
C PRO A 4 -37.23 -50.28 38.47
N LYS A 5 -37.60 -51.43 37.89
CA LYS A 5 -36.90 -52.23 36.89
C LYS A 5 -36.83 -51.51 35.53
N GLN A 6 -35.73 -51.73 34.82
CA GLN A 6 -35.57 -51.44 33.40
C GLN A 6 -36.46 -52.36 32.54
N ILE A 7 -37.02 -51.84 31.43
CA ILE A 7 -37.37 -52.62 30.22
C ILE A 7 -37.20 -51.73 28.99
N LEU A 8 -36.26 -52.12 28.11
CA LEU A 8 -36.11 -51.67 26.74
C LEU A 8 -37.30 -52.12 25.88
N LYS A 9 -37.75 -51.27 24.94
CA LYS A 9 -38.28 -51.72 23.64
C LYS A 9 -37.83 -50.79 22.52
N SER A 10 -37.16 -51.43 21.55
CA SER A 10 -36.75 -50.96 20.24
C SER A 10 -37.93 -50.71 19.31
N THR A 11 -37.79 -49.75 18.39
CA THR A 11 -38.31 -49.89 17.02
C THR A 11 -37.61 -48.92 16.07
N HIS A 12 -36.81 -49.48 15.17
CA HIS A 12 -36.39 -48.85 13.92
C HIS A 12 -37.62 -48.65 13.01
N ALA A 13 -37.75 -47.47 12.42
CA ALA A 13 -38.55 -47.26 11.22
C ALA A 13 -37.72 -46.43 10.23
N ASN A 14 -37.19 -47.14 9.22
CA ASN A 14 -36.67 -46.57 7.99
C ASN A 14 -37.84 -46.31 7.02
N GLN A 15 -37.92 -45.11 6.45
CA GLN A 15 -38.56 -44.75 5.17
C GLN A 15 -38.12 -43.30 4.89
N VAL A 16 -37.02 -43.02 4.19
CA VAL A 16 -36.73 -43.08 2.74
C VAL A 16 -37.82 -42.46 1.84
N PHE A 17 -37.37 -41.41 1.11
CA PHE A 17 -37.97 -40.74 -0.06
C PHE A 17 -39.16 -39.79 0.14
N ALA A 18 -38.86 -38.50 0.26
CA ALA A 18 -39.66 -37.45 -0.38
C ALA A 18 -38.81 -36.20 -0.69
N GLY A 19 -38.67 -35.88 -1.97
CA GLY A 19 -38.63 -34.49 -2.44
C GLY A 19 -37.29 -33.78 -2.45
N VAL A 20 -36.37 -34.22 -3.31
CA VAL A 20 -35.36 -33.34 -3.91
C VAL A 20 -36.09 -32.43 -4.91
N VAL A 21 -36.73 -31.35 -4.45
CA VAL A 21 -37.17 -30.24 -5.30
C VAL A 21 -37.07 -28.96 -4.47
N LEU A 22 -36.28 -28.00 -4.97
CA LEU A 22 -36.04 -26.63 -4.48
C LEU A 22 -34.93 -26.40 -3.42
N PRO A 23 -33.65 -26.45 -3.84
CA PRO A 23 -32.65 -25.50 -3.33
C PRO A 23 -32.24 -24.43 -4.37
N ALA A 24 -32.79 -24.46 -5.59
CA ALA A 24 -32.37 -23.55 -6.66
C ALA A 24 -32.99 -22.14 -6.59
N LEU A 25 -34.06 -21.92 -5.83
CA LEU A 25 -34.79 -20.65 -5.83
C LEU A 25 -34.41 -19.71 -4.67
N VAL A 26 -33.66 -20.18 -3.66
CA VAL A 26 -33.15 -19.33 -2.57
C VAL A 26 -31.83 -18.65 -2.95
N CYS A 27 -31.10 -19.15 -3.95
CA CYS A 27 -29.87 -18.51 -4.44
C CYS A 27 -30.13 -17.30 -5.36
N LEU A 28 -31.34 -17.09 -5.88
CA LEU A 28 -31.60 -16.02 -6.86
C LEU A 28 -31.95 -14.66 -6.23
N CYS A 29 -32.24 -14.60 -4.91
CA CYS A 29 -32.67 -13.37 -4.24
C CYS A 29 -31.59 -12.69 -3.39
N VAL A 30 -30.37 -13.25 -3.28
CA VAL A 30 -29.29 -12.65 -2.47
C VAL A 30 -28.41 -11.67 -3.28
N VAL A 31 -28.59 -11.58 -4.60
CA VAL A 31 -27.75 -10.72 -5.47
C VAL A 31 -28.21 -9.24 -5.48
N GLY A 32 -29.38 -8.91 -4.90
CA GLY A 32 -30.00 -7.58 -5.03
C GLY A 32 -29.73 -6.56 -3.91
N LEU A 33 -29.07 -6.94 -2.81
CA LEU A 33 -28.86 -6.07 -1.64
C LEU A 33 -27.37 -5.71 -1.45
N SER A 34 -26.65 -5.49 -2.55
CA SER A 34 -25.42 -4.70 -2.43
C SER A 34 -25.84 -3.27 -2.14
N PRO A 35 -25.47 -2.67 -0.99
CA PRO A 35 -25.75 -1.26 -0.75
C PRO A 35 -25.12 -0.49 -1.90
N ILE A 36 -25.96 0.23 -2.64
CA ILE A 36 -25.49 1.20 -3.62
C ILE A 36 -24.68 2.20 -2.80
N ALA A 37 -23.36 2.05 -2.82
CA ALA A 37 -22.43 2.97 -2.17
C ALA A 37 -22.60 4.32 -2.86
N HIS A 38 -23.55 5.10 -2.34
CA HIS A 38 -23.76 6.48 -2.70
C HIS A 38 -22.52 7.22 -2.23
N ALA A 39 -21.71 7.69 -3.18
CA ALA A 39 -20.62 8.60 -2.87
C ALA A 39 -21.25 9.83 -2.19
N GLY A 40 -20.70 10.23 -1.05
CA GLY A 40 -21.17 11.42 -0.35
C GLY A 40 -21.00 12.67 -1.23
N PRO A 41 -21.65 13.78 -0.89
CA PRO A 41 -21.48 15.03 -1.62
C PRO A 41 -20.01 15.48 -1.61
N TRP A 42 -19.53 15.99 -2.75
CA TRP A 42 -18.13 16.41 -2.98
C TRP A 42 -17.49 17.25 -1.85
N PRO A 43 -18.18 18.23 -1.24
CA PRO A 43 -17.60 19.02 -0.15
C PRO A 43 -17.20 18.19 1.07
N GLU A 44 -17.90 17.09 1.37
CA GLU A 44 -17.56 16.20 2.48
C GLU A 44 -16.25 15.47 2.22
N HIS A 45 -16.09 14.94 1.00
CA HIS A 45 -14.85 14.31 0.55
C HIS A 45 -13.66 15.27 0.63
N LEU A 46 -13.86 16.54 0.23
CA LEU A 46 -12.80 17.57 0.30
C LEU A 46 -12.43 17.92 1.76
N ALA A 47 -13.41 18.09 2.63
CA ALA A 47 -13.19 18.32 4.05
C ALA A 47 -12.43 17.15 4.70
N LYS A 48 -12.80 15.91 4.36
CA LYS A 48 -12.13 14.70 4.85
C LYS A 48 -10.68 14.61 4.38
N ILE A 49 -10.41 14.89 3.10
CA ILE A 49 -9.02 14.93 2.59
C ILE A 49 -8.22 16.02 3.29
N SER A 50 -8.76 17.22 3.45
CA SER A 50 -8.06 18.32 4.12
C SER A 50 -7.71 17.95 5.56
N LYS A 51 -8.64 17.31 6.28
CA LYS A 51 -8.43 16.83 7.64
C LYS A 51 -7.31 15.77 7.68
N LEU A 52 -7.40 14.74 6.84
CA LEU A 52 -6.40 13.66 6.78
C LEU A 52 -5.02 14.19 6.41
N LYS A 53 -4.93 15.15 5.48
CA LYS A 53 -3.65 15.82 5.14
C LYS A 53 -3.03 16.51 6.35
N SER A 54 -3.82 17.31 7.06
CA SER A 54 -3.32 17.99 8.26
C SER A 54 -2.90 17.02 9.37
N GLU A 55 -3.57 15.86 9.48
CA GLU A 55 -3.23 14.81 10.44
C GLU A 55 -1.91 14.11 10.07
N VAL A 56 -1.72 13.78 8.79
CA VAL A 56 -0.45 13.23 8.28
C VAL A 56 0.70 14.21 8.50
N ASP A 57 0.51 15.49 8.16
CA ASP A 57 1.54 16.52 8.35
C ASP A 57 1.91 16.71 9.83
N ALA A 58 0.91 16.68 10.73
CA ALA A 58 1.12 16.75 12.17
C ALA A 58 1.94 15.54 12.68
N LEU A 59 1.55 14.32 12.30
CA LEU A 59 2.26 13.09 12.69
C LEU A 59 3.68 13.05 12.12
N GLU A 60 3.89 13.49 10.88
CA GLU A 60 5.23 13.62 10.29
C GLU A 60 6.10 14.57 11.12
N SER A 61 5.55 15.72 11.54
CA SER A 61 6.27 16.70 12.34
C SER A 61 6.64 16.17 13.73
N GLU A 62 5.74 15.42 14.37
CA GLU A 62 5.96 14.81 15.68
C GLU A 62 7.03 13.71 15.62
N ILE A 63 6.99 12.86 14.59
CA ILE A 63 8.02 11.84 14.37
C ILE A 63 9.39 12.50 14.14
N LYS A 64 9.44 13.57 13.36
CA LYS A 64 10.69 14.34 13.14
C LYS A 64 11.23 14.92 14.44
N HIS A 65 10.36 15.44 15.31
CA HIS A 65 10.75 15.92 16.63
C HIS A 65 11.33 14.79 17.50
N MET A 66 10.66 13.64 17.57
CA MET A 66 11.17 12.49 18.34
C MET A 66 12.49 11.94 17.80
N ILE A 67 12.68 11.92 16.47
CA ILE A 67 13.96 11.52 15.87
C ILE A 67 15.07 12.50 16.28
N HIS A 68 14.77 13.79 16.33
CA HIS A 68 15.71 14.79 16.83
C HIS A 68 16.06 14.57 18.30
N GLU A 69 15.05 14.38 19.15
CA GLU A 69 15.22 14.10 20.58
C GLU A 69 16.00 12.80 20.84
N LYS A 70 15.77 11.77 20.02
CA LYS A 70 16.54 10.52 20.02
C LYS A 70 18.03 10.75 19.75
N HIS A 71 18.37 11.65 18.82
CA HIS A 71 19.75 11.99 18.51
C HIS A 71 20.43 12.86 19.59
N GLU A 72 19.67 13.67 20.31
CA GLU A 72 20.19 14.51 21.41
C GLU A 72 20.31 13.73 22.73
N SER A 73 19.52 12.67 22.89
CA SER A 73 19.54 11.82 24.07
C SER A 73 20.81 10.97 24.14
N HIS A 74 21.54 11.08 25.25
CA HIS A 74 22.74 10.27 25.50
C HIS A 74 22.49 9.06 26.42
N VAL A 75 21.28 8.94 26.97
CA VAL A 75 20.90 7.86 27.89
C VAL A 75 20.22 6.74 27.11
N GLU A 76 20.74 5.52 27.21
CA GLU A 76 20.27 4.38 26.42
C GLU A 76 18.79 4.03 26.70
N SER A 77 18.33 4.14 27.94
CA SER A 77 16.92 3.87 28.28
C SER A 77 15.97 4.84 27.58
N GLN A 78 16.30 6.13 27.55
CA GLN A 78 15.51 7.16 26.87
C GLN A 78 15.50 6.92 25.35
N VAL A 79 16.64 6.58 24.77
CA VAL A 79 16.73 6.26 23.32
C VAL A 79 15.82 5.08 22.97
N ARG A 80 15.76 4.04 23.81
CA ARG A 80 14.87 2.89 23.61
C ARG A 80 13.40 3.28 23.72
N GLU A 81 13.03 4.06 24.74
CA GLU A 81 11.66 4.56 24.92
C GLU A 81 11.21 5.40 23.71
N ILE A 82 12.03 6.37 23.30
CA ILE A 82 11.75 7.21 22.13
C ILE A 82 11.62 6.36 20.86
N THR A 83 12.48 5.35 20.69
CA THR A 83 12.40 4.46 19.51
C THR A 83 11.09 3.68 19.46
N VAL A 84 10.59 3.21 20.60
CA VAL A 84 9.27 2.55 20.68
C VAL A 84 8.16 3.54 20.35
N SER A 85 8.19 4.75 20.92
CA SER A 85 7.20 5.80 20.62
C SER A 85 7.20 6.23 19.14
N ILE A 86 8.38 6.30 18.50
CA ILE A 86 8.51 6.53 17.06
C ILE A 86 7.81 5.43 16.26
N ALA A 87 8.02 4.16 16.62
CA ALA A 87 7.39 3.04 15.91
C ALA A 87 5.87 3.06 16.03
N GLU A 88 5.33 3.39 17.20
CA GLU A 88 3.90 3.52 17.44
C GLU A 88 3.29 4.67 16.61
N LYS A 89 3.92 5.85 16.63
CA LYS A 89 3.47 7.01 15.85
C LYS A 89 3.58 6.79 14.35
N TYR A 90 4.61 6.07 13.90
CA TYR A 90 4.76 5.71 12.51
C TYR A 90 3.63 4.78 12.03
N LYS A 91 3.19 3.85 12.88
CA LYS A 91 2.01 3.02 12.58
C LYS A 91 0.76 3.89 12.39
N THR A 92 0.52 4.87 13.26
CA THR A 92 -0.62 5.78 13.12
C THR A 92 -0.51 6.66 11.87
N LEU A 93 0.69 7.11 11.52
CA LEU A 93 0.95 7.86 10.29
C LEU A 93 0.60 7.03 9.07
N LYS A 94 1.02 5.76 9.04
CA LYS A 94 0.71 4.85 7.95
C LYS A 94 -0.80 4.66 7.79
N GLU A 95 -1.52 4.42 8.89
CA GLU A 95 -2.98 4.28 8.85
C GLU A 95 -3.69 5.55 8.35
N ALA A 96 -3.22 6.74 8.74
CA ALA A 96 -3.77 8.02 8.27
C ALA A 96 -3.48 8.25 6.77
N ALA A 97 -2.27 7.91 6.32
CA ALA A 97 -1.87 8.00 4.91
C ALA A 97 -2.65 7.01 4.02
N ASP A 98 -2.86 5.78 4.49
CA ASP A 98 -3.65 4.77 3.77
C ASP A 98 -5.11 5.25 3.60
N LYS A 99 -5.72 5.82 4.66
CA LYS A 99 -7.07 6.42 4.58
C LYS A 99 -7.14 7.59 3.59
N LEU A 100 -6.07 8.39 3.51
CA LEU A 100 -5.98 9.49 2.54
C LEU A 100 -5.89 8.94 1.11
N GLU A 101 -5.09 7.90 0.89
CA GLU A 101 -4.97 7.21 -0.41
C GLU A 101 -6.31 6.58 -0.83
N GLU A 102 -7.02 5.93 0.09
CA GLU A 102 -8.36 5.38 -0.15
C GLU A 102 -9.34 6.47 -0.57
N GLU A 103 -9.39 7.59 0.16
CA GLU A 103 -10.32 8.68 -0.12
C GLU A 103 -10.02 9.37 -1.46
N THR A 104 -8.74 9.61 -1.75
CA THR A 104 -8.32 10.21 -3.02
C THR A 104 -8.57 9.26 -4.19
N THR A 105 -8.38 7.96 -4.00
CA THR A 105 -8.69 6.93 -5.00
C THR A 105 -10.20 6.82 -5.23
N HIS A 106 -11.00 6.87 -4.17
CA HIS A 106 -12.46 6.87 -4.25
C HIS A 106 -12.96 8.06 -5.10
N ILE A 107 -12.46 9.27 -4.82
CA ILE A 107 -12.76 10.47 -5.61
C ILE A 107 -12.36 10.30 -7.08
N ARG A 108 -11.18 9.76 -7.35
CA ARG A 108 -10.68 9.57 -8.72
C ARG A 108 -11.65 8.73 -9.57
N PHE A 109 -12.33 7.76 -8.97
CA PHE A 109 -13.25 6.88 -9.67
C PHE A 109 -14.71 7.35 -9.63
N LYS A 110 -15.15 8.04 -8.56
CA LYS A 110 -16.54 8.50 -8.40
C LYS A 110 -16.80 9.92 -8.92
N HIS A 111 -15.79 10.77 -8.94
CA HIS A 111 -15.87 12.18 -9.35
C HIS A 111 -14.70 12.54 -10.28
N PRO A 112 -14.59 11.91 -11.46
CA PRO A 112 -13.46 12.11 -12.37
C PRO A 112 -13.29 13.59 -12.78
N GLU A 113 -14.38 14.34 -12.90
CA GLU A 113 -14.37 15.77 -13.25
C GLU A 113 -13.76 16.66 -12.16
N GLN A 114 -13.83 16.25 -10.90
CA GLN A 114 -13.21 16.98 -9.78
C GLN A 114 -11.81 16.46 -9.47
N ALA A 115 -11.54 15.19 -9.78
CA ALA A 115 -10.21 14.59 -9.62
C ALA A 115 -9.15 15.30 -10.47
N ASP A 116 -9.54 15.91 -11.59
CA ASP A 116 -8.66 16.73 -12.43
C ASP A 116 -8.28 18.08 -11.81
N LYS A 117 -9.09 18.57 -10.87
CA LYS A 117 -8.83 19.81 -10.13
C LYS A 117 -7.96 19.59 -8.90
N LEU A 118 -7.98 18.38 -8.34
CA LEU A 118 -6.93 17.99 -7.40
C LEU A 118 -5.65 17.83 -8.19
N ASP A 119 -4.59 18.53 -7.76
CA ASP A 119 -3.23 18.33 -8.28
C ASP A 119 -2.98 16.81 -8.41
N ARG A 120 -2.94 16.29 -9.65
CA ARG A 120 -2.54 14.90 -9.97
C ARG A 120 -1.05 14.69 -9.68
N LYS A 121 -0.50 15.36 -8.68
CA LYS A 121 0.75 14.95 -8.06
C LYS A 121 0.45 13.58 -7.49
N TYR A 122 1.18 12.57 -7.96
CA TYR A 122 1.29 11.32 -7.26
C TYR A 122 1.74 11.66 -5.85
N THR A 123 0.79 11.84 -4.92
CA THR A 123 1.06 12.03 -3.51
C THR A 123 1.84 10.78 -3.14
N ARG A 124 3.13 10.97 -2.90
CA ARG A 124 4.01 9.86 -2.57
C ARG A 124 3.41 9.21 -1.33
N ARG A 125 3.34 7.88 -1.35
CA ARG A 125 2.99 7.07 -0.18
C ARG A 125 3.75 7.59 1.04
N ALA A 126 3.21 7.31 2.23
CA ALA A 126 3.88 7.61 3.50
C ALA A 126 5.39 7.33 3.38
N LYS A 127 6.21 8.34 3.67
CA LYS A 127 7.66 8.22 3.59
C LYS A 127 8.11 7.08 4.49
N SER A 128 9.15 6.35 4.08
CA SER A 128 9.69 5.31 4.95
C SER A 128 10.30 5.94 6.21
N LEU A 129 10.38 5.17 7.30
CA LEU A 129 11.01 5.67 8.52
C LEU A 129 12.48 6.05 8.28
N ASP A 130 13.18 5.29 7.44
CA ASP A 130 14.56 5.57 7.02
C ASP A 130 14.66 6.90 6.23
N ASP A 131 13.70 7.18 5.34
CA ASP A 131 13.62 8.48 4.66
C ASP A 131 13.42 9.62 5.66
N LEU A 132 12.55 9.45 6.65
CA LEU A 132 12.30 10.44 7.70
C LEU A 132 13.53 10.66 8.59
N GLU A 133 14.24 9.59 8.98
CA GLU A 133 15.49 9.68 9.72
C GLU A 133 16.58 10.36 8.90
N SER A 134 16.70 10.05 7.60
CA SER A 134 17.64 10.71 6.70
C SER A 134 17.34 12.21 6.54
N GLU A 135 16.07 12.63 6.57
CA GLU A 135 15.70 14.04 6.51
C GLU A 135 16.16 14.82 7.76
N VAL A 136 16.23 14.17 8.92
CA VAL A 136 16.52 14.80 10.22
C VAL A 136 17.98 14.60 10.65
N GLY A 137 18.62 13.51 10.23
CA GLY A 137 19.96 13.12 10.67
C GLY A 137 21.10 14.02 10.19
N ILE A 138 22.22 13.95 10.92
CA ILE A 138 23.47 14.67 10.59
C ILE A 138 23.95 14.28 9.18
N ASP A 139 23.80 13.02 8.79
CA ASP A 139 24.18 12.52 7.47
C ASP A 139 23.38 13.16 6.34
N GLY A 140 22.06 13.30 6.48
CA GLY A 140 21.25 14.00 5.47
C GLY A 140 21.52 15.50 5.40
N ARG A 141 21.94 16.12 6.52
CA ARG A 141 22.42 17.51 6.52
C ARG A 141 23.78 17.62 5.82
N LEU A 142 24.70 16.70 6.09
CA LEU A 142 26.00 16.61 5.43
C LEU A 142 25.84 16.41 3.92
N ASP A 143 24.96 15.52 3.48
CA ASP A 143 24.72 15.28 2.05
C ASP A 143 24.12 16.48 1.32
N ARG A 144 23.25 17.25 1.99
CA ARG A 144 22.75 18.53 1.45
C ARG A 144 23.86 19.58 1.36
N ILE A 145 24.74 19.64 2.36
CA ILE A 145 25.89 20.54 2.35
C ILE A 145 26.86 20.14 1.24
N LYS A 146 27.23 18.86 1.13
CA LYS A 146 28.09 18.32 0.04
C LYS A 146 27.53 18.67 -1.33
N ARG A 147 26.21 18.48 -1.55
CA ARG A 147 25.54 18.85 -2.80
C ARG A 147 25.61 20.35 -3.09
N LYS A 148 25.38 21.21 -2.09
CA LYS A 148 25.51 22.67 -2.26
C LYS A 148 26.95 23.08 -2.54
N VAL A 149 27.92 22.52 -1.82
CA VAL A 149 29.35 22.79 -2.02
C VAL A 149 29.78 22.37 -3.43
N ALA A 150 29.38 21.18 -3.88
CA ALA A 150 29.67 20.72 -5.24
C ALA A 150 29.03 21.60 -6.33
N ALA A 151 27.83 22.14 -6.08
CA ALA A 151 27.16 23.05 -7.02
C ALA A 151 27.83 24.44 -7.06
N THR A 152 28.26 24.98 -5.92
CA THR A 152 28.91 26.30 -5.83
C THR A 152 30.38 26.26 -6.27
N PHE A 153 31.08 25.17 -5.96
CA PHE A 153 32.50 24.97 -6.27
C PHE A 153 32.68 23.71 -7.11
N PRO A 154 32.39 23.77 -8.42
CA PRO A 154 32.57 22.63 -9.32
C PRO A 154 34.06 22.33 -9.49
N THR A 155 34.59 21.44 -8.66
CA THR A 155 35.93 20.88 -8.85
C THR A 155 35.91 19.82 -9.98
N PRO A 156 36.98 19.75 -10.80
CA PRO A 156 37.03 18.83 -11.95
C PRO A 156 36.92 17.34 -11.56
N GLU A 157 37.23 16.96 -10.32
CA GLU A 157 37.07 15.59 -9.81
C GLU A 157 35.60 15.20 -9.55
N LEU A 158 34.76 16.13 -9.08
CA LEU A 158 33.33 15.88 -8.82
C LEU A 158 32.52 15.73 -10.12
N LYS A 159 32.94 16.43 -11.19
CA LYS A 159 32.35 16.27 -12.52
C LYS A 159 32.45 14.84 -13.04
N ARG A 160 33.56 14.14 -12.75
CA ARG A 160 33.77 12.74 -13.17
C ARG A 160 32.82 11.78 -12.46
N GLN A 161 32.61 11.95 -11.15
CA GLN A 161 31.71 11.09 -10.37
C GLN A 161 30.23 11.28 -10.72
N MET A 162 29.80 12.47 -11.17
CA MET A 162 28.41 12.67 -11.63
C MET A 162 28.16 12.15 -13.06
N THR A 163 29.20 12.05 -13.91
CA THR A 163 29.09 11.43 -15.25
C THR A 163 29.24 9.91 -15.25
N GLU A 164 29.80 9.33 -14.19
CA GLU A 164 29.79 7.88 -13.99
C GLU A 164 28.48 7.45 -13.36
N ALA A 165 27.39 7.58 -14.13
CA ALA A 165 26.23 6.73 -13.89
C ALA A 165 26.70 5.26 -13.83
N PRO A 166 26.16 4.43 -12.93
CA PRO A 166 26.51 3.01 -12.89
C PRO A 166 26.32 2.47 -14.30
N LYS A 167 27.40 1.94 -14.89
CA LYS A 167 27.35 1.25 -16.17
C LYS A 167 26.40 0.07 -16.00
N ILE A 168 25.11 0.28 -16.23
CA ILE A 168 24.15 -0.79 -16.41
C ILE A 168 24.71 -1.59 -17.57
N ASN A 169 25.16 -2.82 -17.28
CA ASN A 169 25.63 -3.72 -18.31
C ASN A 169 24.55 -3.80 -19.39
N PRO A 170 24.83 -3.40 -20.65
CA PRO A 170 23.83 -3.40 -21.72
C PRO A 170 23.33 -4.81 -22.06
N PHE A 171 23.91 -5.85 -21.45
CA PHE A 171 23.50 -7.24 -21.58
C PHE A 171 22.15 -7.60 -20.93
N PHE A 172 21.54 -6.71 -20.15
CA PHE A 172 20.20 -6.92 -19.57
C PHE A 172 19.11 -6.04 -20.20
N LEU A 173 19.34 -5.52 -21.40
CA LEU A 173 18.24 -5.04 -22.24
C LEU A 173 17.44 -6.26 -22.69
N ARG A 174 16.34 -6.55 -22.01
CA ARG A 174 15.32 -7.48 -22.52
C ARG A 174 14.93 -7.01 -23.91
N THR A 175 15.16 -7.85 -24.91
CA THR A 175 14.57 -7.66 -26.23
C THR A 175 13.05 -7.66 -26.07
N PRO A 176 12.33 -6.73 -26.75
CA PRO A 176 10.88 -6.76 -26.78
C PRO A 176 10.44 -8.09 -27.40
N ALA A 177 9.36 -8.68 -26.88
CA ALA A 177 8.84 -9.99 -27.28
C ALA A 177 8.33 -10.08 -28.74
N SER A 178 8.63 -9.07 -29.57
CA SER A 178 8.13 -8.94 -30.95
C SER A 178 9.21 -9.16 -32.01
N VAL A 179 10.39 -9.68 -31.65
CA VAL A 179 11.56 -9.76 -32.56
C VAL A 179 11.88 -11.19 -33.05
N GLU A 180 11.17 -12.21 -32.58
CA GLU A 180 11.46 -13.59 -32.97
C GLU A 180 10.17 -14.25 -33.47
N ASP A 181 9.88 -14.17 -34.77
CA ASP A 181 8.98 -15.09 -35.49
C ASP A 181 8.98 -14.80 -37.02
N ASP A 182 10.14 -14.80 -37.70
CA ASP A 182 10.16 -14.63 -39.17
C ASP A 182 10.99 -15.65 -39.99
N ASP A 183 11.70 -16.63 -39.38
CA ASP A 183 12.67 -17.45 -40.13
C ASP A 183 12.46 -18.99 -40.13
N THR A 184 11.30 -19.51 -39.72
CA THR A 184 11.01 -20.95 -39.82
C THR A 184 9.84 -21.25 -40.77
N GLN A 185 10.02 -20.93 -42.06
CA GLN A 185 9.21 -21.55 -43.11
C GLN A 185 9.70 -22.99 -43.36
N GLU A 186 9.18 -23.95 -42.60
CA GLU A 186 9.33 -25.37 -42.94
C GLU A 186 8.58 -25.69 -44.24
N LYS A 187 9.36 -26.09 -45.23
CA LYS A 187 8.91 -26.43 -46.59
C LYS A 187 8.13 -27.75 -46.56
N ILE A 188 6.80 -27.68 -46.61
CA ILE A 188 5.93 -28.86 -46.71
C ILE A 188 6.14 -29.51 -48.09
N VAL A 189 6.80 -30.67 -48.13
CA VAL A 189 6.92 -31.50 -49.33
C VAL A 189 5.75 -32.47 -49.39
N LEU A 190 4.81 -32.22 -50.31
CA LEU A 190 3.75 -33.17 -50.65
C LEU A 190 4.34 -34.31 -51.50
N LYS A 191 4.38 -35.53 -50.95
CA LYS A 191 4.63 -36.74 -51.75
C LYS A 191 3.39 -37.07 -52.59
N LYS A 192 3.62 -37.29 -53.88
CA LYS A 192 2.64 -37.71 -54.88
C LYS A 192 2.48 -39.22 -54.90
#